data_AF-A0A0G0WMC6-F1
#
_entry.id   AF-A0A0G0WMC6-F1
#
_cell.length_a   1.000
_cell.length_b   1.000
_cell.length_c   1.000
_cell.angle_alpha   90.00
_cell.angle_beta   90.00
_cell.angle_gamma   90.00
#
_symmetry.space_group_name_H-M   'P 1'
#
loop_
_entity.id
_entity.type
_entity.pdbx_description
1 polymer ?
#
loop_
_entity_poly.entity_id
_entity_poly.type
_entity_poly.pdbx_seq_one_letter_code
_entity_poly.pdbx_strand_id
1 'polypeptide(L)'
;IADEIEGLNASPSAITNNYITNLYASSSAKASTSGTLLGSLAIGDLSVDNLAINTGITSFGTSTFYDLSVASNIFIGAQFSISNTSINVLGDDLKLQPLKQGGIAFVGGEVYIDPQGNLTVQGNARFAKDVEIQGRLLTSLISPLPGGDLVFQLDNEDGSESSQIRNSKFEIRNSTESALLSLNERGDLVASGAATFGKLNLGLVSPALALSDTELIATGSAGVAFIKPYKTEVTVVNSLVTENSLIYITPVGITLQAPYLVRQKEDESFTVGVPTATTSEIKFNWLIIN
;
A
#
# COMPACT_ATOMS: atom_id res chain seq x y z
N ILE A 1 35.02 -33.69 114.94
CA ILE A 1 35.08 -32.22 114.90
C ILE A 1 36.05 -31.86 113.80
N ALA A 2 35.68 -30.86 113.00
CA ALA A 2 36.41 -30.17 111.94
C ALA A 2 37.89 -29.84 112.25
N ASP A 3 38.78 -29.40 111.35
CA ASP A 3 38.97 -29.48 109.87
C ASP A 3 40.39 -28.85 109.60
N GLU A 4 41.02 -28.74 108.41
CA GLU A 4 40.67 -29.01 107.01
C GLU A 4 41.92 -29.51 106.22
N ILE A 5 42.01 -29.30 104.89
CA ILE A 5 43.20 -29.55 104.04
C ILE A 5 43.45 -28.34 103.13
N GLU A 6 44.71 -27.89 102.98
CA GLU A 6 45.16 -27.08 101.84
C GLU A 6 46.24 -27.83 101.03
N GLY A 7 46.26 -27.64 99.71
CA GLY A 7 47.17 -28.38 98.84
C GLY A 7 47.57 -27.69 97.53
N LEU A 8 48.83 -27.95 97.16
CA LEU A 8 49.38 -28.04 95.79
C LEU A 8 49.13 -26.89 94.79
N ASN A 9 50.15 -26.04 94.66
CA ASN A 9 50.37 -25.21 93.47
C ASN A 9 50.96 -26.03 92.31
N ALA A 10 50.45 -25.83 91.09
CA ALA A 10 51.09 -26.28 89.84
C ALA A 10 50.97 -25.20 88.74
N SER A 11 52.08 -24.92 88.05
CA SER A 11 52.16 -23.92 86.97
C SER A 11 51.88 -24.58 85.60
N PRO A 12 51.10 -23.95 84.69
CA PRO A 12 50.77 -24.55 83.41
C PRO A 12 51.90 -24.41 82.36
N SER A 13 52.18 -25.52 81.67
CA SER A 13 53.01 -25.54 80.45
C SER A 13 52.13 -25.48 79.20
N ALA A 14 52.60 -24.84 78.13
CA ALA A 14 51.81 -24.60 76.92
C ALA A 14 51.59 -25.88 76.09
N ILE A 15 50.38 -26.01 75.51
CA ILE A 15 50.05 -26.99 74.46
C ILE A 15 49.40 -26.24 73.29
N THR A 16 49.96 -26.41 72.10
CA THR A 16 49.45 -25.87 70.83
C THR A 16 48.35 -26.76 70.25
N ASN A 17 47.13 -26.25 70.10
CA ASN A 17 46.05 -26.93 69.37
C ASN A 17 45.69 -26.18 68.08
N ASN A 18 45.94 -26.82 66.93
CA ASN A 18 45.34 -26.42 65.66
C ASN A 18 43.86 -26.84 65.65
N TYR A 19 42.94 -25.89 65.72
CA TYR A 19 41.52 -26.17 65.53
C TYR A 19 41.17 -26.13 64.04
N ILE A 20 40.93 -27.31 63.45
CA ILE A 20 40.14 -27.42 62.23
C ILE A 20 38.68 -27.20 62.64
N THR A 21 38.15 -26.01 62.38
CA THR A 21 36.76 -25.66 62.69
C THR A 21 35.83 -26.27 61.64
N ASN A 22 35.42 -27.52 61.83
CA ASN A 22 34.28 -28.08 61.10
C ASN A 22 33.00 -27.37 61.57
N LEU A 23 32.65 -26.28 60.89
CA LEU A 23 31.50 -25.44 61.23
C LEU A 23 30.19 -26.08 60.74
N TYR A 24 29.73 -27.10 61.47
CA TYR A 24 28.38 -27.64 61.32
C TYR A 24 27.35 -26.64 61.88
N ALA A 25 26.95 -25.67 61.06
CA ALA A 25 25.85 -24.78 61.38
C ALA A 25 24.51 -25.53 61.22
N SER A 26 23.90 -25.92 62.34
CA SER A 26 22.53 -26.41 62.36
C SER A 26 21.53 -25.27 62.10
N SER A 27 20.39 -25.62 61.51
CA SER A 27 19.35 -24.72 61.00
C SER A 27 18.62 -23.92 62.10
N SER A 28 19.24 -22.83 62.55
CA SER A 28 18.60 -21.69 63.25
C SER A 28 19.59 -20.60 63.72
N ALA A 29 20.91 -20.82 63.60
CA ALA A 29 21.90 -19.81 63.97
C ALA A 29 21.85 -18.58 63.05
N LYS A 30 21.28 -17.46 63.54
CA LYS A 30 21.58 -16.13 62.99
C LYS A 30 23.07 -15.83 63.21
N ALA A 31 23.89 -16.14 62.22
CA ALA A 31 25.30 -15.80 62.18
C ALA A 31 25.48 -14.27 62.02
N SER A 32 25.26 -13.52 63.09
CA SER A 32 25.61 -12.11 63.22
C SER A 32 27.12 -11.97 63.46
N THR A 33 27.94 -12.52 62.56
CA THR A 33 29.39 -12.27 62.54
C THR A 33 29.66 -10.91 61.94
N SER A 34 30.01 -9.96 62.81
CA SER A 34 30.34 -8.58 62.43
C SER A 34 31.48 -8.50 61.41
N GLY A 35 31.16 -8.00 60.22
CA GLY A 35 32.01 -7.11 59.42
C GLY A 35 33.32 -7.64 58.83
N THR A 36 33.76 -8.87 59.12
CA THR A 36 35.11 -9.32 58.73
C THR A 36 35.20 -10.79 58.32
N LEU A 37 35.88 -11.00 57.19
CA LEU A 37 36.49 -12.26 56.72
C LEU A 37 35.57 -13.42 56.27
N LEU A 38 34.93 -13.27 55.09
CA LEU A 38 34.57 -14.38 54.21
C LEU A 38 34.84 -14.00 52.74
N GLY A 39 36.11 -13.72 52.42
CA GLY A 39 36.54 -13.27 51.07
C GLY A 39 36.48 -14.33 49.96
N SER A 40 36.22 -15.59 50.32
CA SER A 40 35.93 -16.69 49.40
C SER A 40 35.23 -17.82 50.18
N LEU A 41 33.95 -18.02 49.91
CA LEU A 41 33.18 -19.19 50.37
C LEU A 41 32.93 -20.09 49.17
N ALA A 42 33.52 -21.28 49.17
CA ALA A 42 33.13 -22.34 48.24
C ALA A 42 31.92 -23.08 48.82
N ILE A 43 30.72 -22.73 48.35
CA ILE A 43 29.47 -23.42 48.68
C ILE A 43 29.10 -24.28 47.47
N GLY A 44 28.90 -25.59 47.68
CA GLY A 44 28.49 -26.51 46.60
C GLY A 44 27.07 -26.24 46.14
N ASP A 45 26.12 -26.33 47.08
CA ASP A 45 24.70 -26.04 46.87
C ASP A 45 24.22 -24.97 47.86
N LEU A 46 23.47 -23.99 47.37
CA LEU A 46 22.82 -22.96 48.19
C LEU A 46 21.31 -23.03 48.00
N SER A 47 20.59 -23.39 49.07
CA SER A 47 19.13 -23.40 49.12
C SER A 47 18.66 -22.47 50.23
N VAL A 48 17.96 -21.39 49.87
CA VAL A 48 17.46 -20.34 50.76
C VAL A 48 16.16 -19.76 50.22
N ASP A 49 15.25 -19.33 51.10
CA ASP A 49 13.97 -18.74 50.71
C ASP A 49 14.14 -17.36 50.05
N ASN A 50 15.12 -16.57 50.51
CA ASN A 50 15.43 -15.25 49.98
C ASN A 50 16.94 -15.01 49.94
N LEU A 51 17.42 -14.47 48.81
CA LEU A 51 18.81 -14.08 48.59
C LEU A 51 18.86 -12.63 48.11
N ALA A 52 19.51 -11.75 48.88
CA ALA A 52 19.71 -10.35 48.53
C ALA A 52 21.19 -10.11 48.18
N ILE A 53 21.45 -9.59 46.99
CA ILE A 53 22.80 -9.35 46.47
C ILE A 53 22.88 -7.92 45.94
N ASN A 54 23.82 -7.14 46.49
CA ASN A 54 23.90 -5.70 46.27
C ASN A 54 24.86 -5.29 45.13
N THR A 55 25.54 -6.25 44.49
CA THR A 55 26.57 -5.99 43.47
C THR A 55 26.27 -6.69 42.15
N GLY A 56 26.21 -8.02 42.15
CA GLY A 56 25.87 -8.80 40.96
C GLY A 56 26.01 -10.30 41.16
N ILE A 57 25.42 -11.06 40.24
CA ILE A 57 25.55 -12.52 40.13
C ILE A 57 26.25 -12.81 38.80
N THR A 58 27.27 -13.67 38.83
CA THR A 58 27.87 -14.24 37.63
C THR A 58 27.69 -15.74 37.68
N SER A 59 26.88 -16.28 36.76
CA SER A 59 26.79 -17.72 36.55
C SER A 59 27.60 -18.13 35.34
N PHE A 60 28.44 -19.15 35.49
CA PHE A 60 29.18 -19.77 34.38
C PHE A 60 28.39 -20.91 33.71
N GLY A 61 27.20 -21.24 34.24
CA GLY A 61 26.27 -22.21 33.67
C GLY A 61 24.88 -21.63 33.45
N THR A 62 23.95 -22.46 32.99
CA THR A 62 22.55 -22.07 32.81
C THR A 62 21.93 -21.61 34.13
N SER A 63 21.28 -20.45 34.12
CA SER A 63 20.44 -19.99 35.23
C SER A 63 18.98 -20.06 34.80
N THR A 64 18.13 -20.64 35.65
CA THR A 64 16.69 -20.77 35.40
C THR A 64 15.92 -20.02 36.48
N PHE A 65 14.97 -19.19 36.06
CA PHE A 65 14.07 -18.45 36.93
C PHE A 65 12.63 -18.87 36.61
N TYR A 66 11.79 -19.08 37.62
CA TYR A 66 10.35 -19.26 37.42
C TYR A 66 9.72 -17.93 37.01
N ASP A 67 9.98 -16.88 37.80
CA ASP A 67 9.65 -15.49 37.51
C ASP A 67 10.93 -14.66 37.47
N LEU A 68 11.02 -13.74 36.51
CA LEU A 68 12.12 -12.78 36.38
C LEU A 68 11.55 -11.37 36.20
N SER A 69 11.79 -10.50 37.18
CA SER A 69 11.52 -9.06 37.09
C SER A 69 12.83 -8.30 36.88
N VAL A 70 12.86 -7.40 35.90
CA VAL A 70 14.06 -6.64 35.51
C VAL A 70 13.75 -5.15 35.55
N ALA A 71 14.47 -4.40 36.39
CA ALA A 71 14.21 -2.98 36.62
C ALA A 71 14.70 -2.04 35.49
N SER A 72 15.60 -2.52 34.62
CA SER A 72 16.23 -1.69 33.59
C SER A 72 16.29 -2.37 32.21
N ASN A 73 17.25 -3.28 32.00
CA ASN A 73 17.49 -3.87 30.69
C ASN A 73 17.92 -5.34 30.78
N ILE A 74 17.60 -6.12 29.76
CA ILE A 74 18.20 -7.44 29.47
C ILE A 74 19.14 -7.26 28.27
N PHE A 75 20.37 -7.75 28.39
CA PHE A 75 21.35 -7.75 27.29
C PHE A 75 21.74 -9.17 26.90
N ILE A 76 21.80 -9.45 25.60
CA ILE A 76 22.35 -10.71 25.06
C ILE A 76 23.51 -10.36 24.14
N GLY A 77 24.73 -10.61 24.62
CA GLY A 77 25.95 -10.12 23.99
C GLY A 77 25.96 -8.59 23.89
N ALA A 78 26.53 -8.06 22.80
CA ALA A 78 26.55 -6.63 22.49
C ALA A 78 25.44 -6.18 21.52
N GLN A 79 24.67 -7.12 20.95
CA GLN A 79 23.82 -6.86 19.78
C GLN A 79 22.32 -6.86 20.06
N PHE A 80 21.84 -7.50 21.13
CA PHE A 80 20.42 -7.53 21.47
C PHE A 80 20.18 -6.94 22.86
N SER A 81 19.20 -6.04 22.95
CA SER A 81 18.74 -5.49 24.23
C SER A 81 17.23 -5.33 24.31
N ILE A 82 16.66 -5.62 25.48
CA ILE A 82 15.28 -5.29 25.83
C ILE A 82 15.34 -4.21 26.90
N SER A 83 14.63 -3.11 26.69
CA SER A 83 14.47 -2.00 27.64
C SER A 83 13.00 -1.88 28.09
N ASN A 84 12.70 -0.92 28.96
CA ASN A 84 11.35 -0.62 29.43
C ASN A 84 10.32 -0.33 28.30
N THR A 85 10.77 0.10 27.11
CA THR A 85 9.86 0.48 26.00
C THR A 85 10.33 0.04 24.61
N SER A 86 11.41 -0.74 24.49
CA SER A 86 11.99 -1.12 23.19
C SER A 86 12.62 -2.50 23.19
N ILE A 87 12.62 -3.13 22.01
CA ILE A 87 13.46 -4.28 21.69
C ILE A 87 14.41 -3.81 20.58
N ASN A 88 15.71 -3.83 20.84
CA ASN A 88 16.72 -3.35 19.91
C ASN A 88 17.62 -4.51 19.46
N VAL A 89 17.90 -4.54 18.15
CA VAL A 89 18.91 -5.39 17.52
C VAL A 89 19.93 -4.50 16.81
N LEU A 90 21.18 -4.97 16.76
CA LEU A 90 22.28 -4.40 15.99
C LEU A 90 22.91 -5.51 15.15
N GLY A 91 23.32 -5.18 13.92
CA GLY A 91 23.93 -6.13 12.98
C GLY A 91 22.91 -6.81 12.06
N ASP A 92 21.98 -7.59 12.64
CA ASP A 92 20.97 -8.38 11.93
C ASP A 92 19.52 -7.98 12.29
N ASP A 93 18.57 -8.37 11.44
CA ASP A 93 17.12 -8.17 11.67
C ASP A 93 16.57 -8.99 12.85
N LEU A 94 15.63 -8.40 13.60
CA LEU A 94 14.86 -9.11 14.63
C LEU A 94 13.87 -10.08 13.98
N LYS A 95 14.13 -11.39 14.11
CA LYS A 95 13.26 -12.45 13.59
C LYS A 95 12.31 -12.96 14.67
N LEU A 96 11.02 -12.63 14.55
CA LEU A 96 9.94 -13.21 15.35
C LEU A 96 9.39 -14.45 14.64
N GLN A 97 9.22 -15.56 15.38
CA GLN A 97 8.74 -16.86 14.85
C GLN A 97 9.43 -17.33 13.53
N PRO A 98 10.78 -17.34 13.42
CA PRO A 98 11.47 -17.71 12.18
C PRO A 98 11.19 -19.14 11.71
N LEU A 99 10.80 -20.04 12.63
CA LEU A 99 10.43 -21.43 12.32
C LEU A 99 8.94 -21.61 12.00
N LYS A 100 8.14 -20.53 11.96
CA LYS A 100 6.70 -20.55 11.62
C LYS A 100 5.88 -21.53 12.46
N GLN A 101 6.23 -21.71 13.73
CA GLN A 101 5.57 -22.65 14.66
C GLN A 101 4.22 -22.13 15.19
N GLY A 102 4.00 -20.82 15.10
CA GLY A 102 2.74 -20.15 15.38
C GLY A 102 2.72 -18.77 14.73
N GLY A 103 1.57 -18.09 14.76
CA GLY A 103 1.45 -16.72 14.31
C GLY A 103 1.97 -15.70 15.33
N ILE A 104 1.98 -14.43 14.94
CA ILE A 104 2.35 -13.29 15.79
C ILE A 104 1.11 -12.42 16.00
N ALA A 105 0.66 -12.30 17.24
CA ALA A 105 -0.48 -11.48 17.62
C ALA A 105 -0.03 -10.22 18.38
N PHE A 106 -0.45 -9.05 17.90
CA PHE A 106 -0.28 -7.78 18.58
C PHE A 106 -1.64 -7.27 19.08
N VAL A 107 -1.65 -6.55 20.20
CA VAL A 107 -2.86 -5.94 20.79
C VAL A 107 -4.03 -6.94 20.90
N GLY A 108 -3.77 -8.12 21.50
CA GLY A 108 -4.78 -9.17 21.67
C GLY A 108 -5.21 -9.91 20.39
N GLY A 109 -4.63 -9.60 19.22
CA GLY A 109 -4.98 -10.19 17.93
C GLY A 109 -5.67 -9.23 16.95
N GLU A 110 -5.84 -7.95 17.31
CA GLU A 110 -6.34 -6.89 16.40
C GLU A 110 -5.42 -6.71 15.18
N VAL A 111 -4.13 -6.97 15.35
CA VAL A 111 -3.16 -7.14 14.26
C VAL A 111 -2.51 -8.51 14.42
N TYR A 112 -2.66 -9.37 13.41
CA TYR A 112 -2.19 -10.76 13.44
C TYR A 112 -1.49 -11.14 12.14
N ILE A 113 -0.35 -11.80 12.25
CA ILE A 113 0.37 -12.42 11.12
C ILE A 113 0.36 -13.93 11.33
N ASP A 114 -0.19 -14.69 10.37
CA ASP A 114 -0.23 -16.15 10.44
C ASP A 114 1.11 -16.81 10.01
N PRO A 115 1.30 -18.13 10.20
CA PRO A 115 2.54 -18.82 9.78
C PRO A 115 2.79 -18.82 8.26
N GLN A 116 1.77 -18.55 7.44
CA GLN A 116 1.90 -18.42 5.99
C GLN A 116 2.42 -17.02 5.61
N GLY A 117 2.21 -16.01 6.46
CA GLY A 117 2.58 -14.62 6.27
C GLY A 117 1.39 -13.71 5.93
N ASN A 118 0.15 -14.20 6.03
CA ASN A 118 -1.04 -13.38 5.81
C ASN A 118 -1.22 -12.42 7.00
N LEU A 119 -1.41 -11.14 6.69
CA LEU A 119 -1.68 -10.09 7.67
C LEU A 119 -3.18 -9.83 7.78
N THR A 120 -3.72 -9.95 8.99
CA THR A 120 -5.07 -9.49 9.35
C THR A 120 -4.96 -8.23 10.20
N VAL A 121 -5.68 -7.19 9.82
CA VAL A 121 -5.89 -5.98 10.62
C VAL A 121 -7.39 -5.80 10.79
N GLN A 122 -7.89 -5.88 12.02
CA GLN A 122 -9.33 -5.78 12.32
C GLN A 122 -9.81 -4.32 12.42
N GLY A 123 -8.90 -3.39 12.73
CA GLY A 123 -9.13 -1.94 12.71
C GLY A 123 -8.77 -1.29 11.36
N ASN A 124 -8.71 0.04 11.36
CA ASN A 124 -8.31 0.83 10.18
C ASN A 124 -6.78 0.88 10.03
N ALA A 125 -6.28 0.67 8.81
CA ALA A 125 -4.88 0.94 8.46
C ALA A 125 -4.74 2.33 7.81
N ARG A 126 -3.64 3.04 8.12
CA ARG A 126 -3.28 4.31 7.47
C ARG A 126 -1.83 4.24 7.02
N PHE A 127 -1.60 4.44 5.72
CA PHE A 127 -0.28 4.48 5.11
C PHE A 127 0.13 5.95 4.88
N ALA A 128 1.38 6.29 5.17
CA ALA A 128 1.93 7.65 4.99
C ALA A 128 2.62 7.85 3.63
N LYS A 129 2.68 6.78 2.83
CA LYS A 129 3.31 6.67 1.51
C LYS A 129 2.48 5.71 0.65
N ASP A 130 2.92 5.53 -0.58
CA ASP A 130 2.33 4.63 -1.57
C ASP A 130 2.26 3.18 -1.08
N VAL A 131 1.28 2.44 -1.60
CA VAL A 131 1.07 1.02 -1.33
C VAL A 131 1.19 0.27 -2.65
N GLU A 132 2.29 -0.45 -2.84
CA GLU A 132 2.47 -1.35 -3.97
C GLU A 132 1.65 -2.63 -3.77
N ILE A 133 0.89 -3.05 -4.77
CA ILE A 133 0.10 -4.28 -4.75
C ILE A 133 0.47 -5.12 -5.97
N GLN A 134 1.26 -6.17 -5.74
CA GLN A 134 1.71 -7.11 -6.79
C GLN A 134 0.59 -8.08 -7.24
N GLY A 135 -0.47 -8.20 -6.43
CA GLY A 135 -1.64 -9.03 -6.70
C GLY A 135 -2.87 -8.19 -7.09
N ARG A 136 -3.99 -8.44 -6.41
CA ARG A 136 -5.25 -7.70 -6.62
C ARG A 136 -5.65 -6.97 -5.34
N LEU A 137 -6.05 -5.70 -5.48
CA LEU A 137 -6.79 -5.00 -4.43
C LEU A 137 -8.23 -5.57 -4.40
N LEU A 138 -8.55 -6.36 -3.39
CA LEU A 138 -9.90 -6.85 -3.15
C LEU A 138 -10.61 -5.87 -2.20
N THR A 139 -11.54 -5.08 -2.73
CA THR A 139 -12.35 -4.13 -1.95
C THR A 139 -13.76 -4.02 -2.53
N SER A 140 -14.73 -3.71 -1.68
CA SER A 140 -16.11 -3.40 -2.07
C SER A 140 -16.33 -1.92 -2.40
N LEU A 141 -15.41 -1.03 -1.98
CA LEU A 141 -15.53 0.42 -2.17
C LEU A 141 -14.13 1.05 -2.33
N ILE A 142 -14.04 2.00 -3.25
CA ILE A 142 -12.90 2.92 -3.37
C ILE A 142 -13.49 4.33 -3.33
N SER A 143 -13.04 5.14 -2.37
CA SER A 143 -13.50 6.51 -2.17
C SER A 143 -12.32 7.40 -1.76
N PRO A 144 -12.22 8.63 -2.28
CA PRO A 144 -11.20 9.57 -1.82
C PRO A 144 -11.50 10.04 -0.39
N LEU A 145 -10.51 10.67 0.25
CA LEU A 145 -10.72 11.34 1.52
C LEU A 145 -11.61 12.60 1.36
N PRO A 146 -12.33 13.04 2.39
CA PRO A 146 -13.16 14.24 2.32
C PRO A 146 -12.37 15.47 1.83
N GLY A 147 -12.85 16.09 0.75
CA GLY A 147 -12.21 17.25 0.12
C GLY A 147 -11.05 16.94 -0.84
N GLY A 148 -10.77 15.66 -1.12
CA GLY A 148 -9.83 15.23 -2.16
C GLY A 148 -10.53 14.48 -3.30
N ASP A 149 -9.83 14.37 -4.43
CA ASP A 149 -10.29 13.66 -5.62
C ASP A 149 -9.74 12.22 -5.67
N LEU A 150 -10.42 11.34 -6.40
CA LEU A 150 -9.92 10.02 -6.76
C LEU A 150 -9.35 10.06 -8.17
N VAL A 151 -8.03 9.97 -8.28
CA VAL A 151 -7.30 10.06 -9.56
C VAL A 151 -6.77 8.67 -9.94
N PHE A 152 -7.08 8.23 -11.15
CA PHE A 152 -6.48 7.05 -11.77
C PHE A 152 -5.47 7.52 -12.83
N GLN A 153 -4.18 7.45 -12.50
CA GLN A 153 -3.11 7.74 -13.45
C GLN A 153 -2.84 6.50 -14.31
N LEU A 154 -2.96 6.65 -15.62
CA LEU A 154 -2.50 5.65 -16.58
C LEU A 154 -1.03 5.90 -16.92
N ASP A 155 -0.25 4.83 -17.08
CA ASP A 155 1.14 4.92 -17.51
C ASP A 155 1.23 5.26 -19.00
N ASN A 156 2.16 6.14 -19.35
CA ASN A 156 2.36 6.66 -20.71
C ASN A 156 3.88 6.79 -20.99
N GLU A 157 4.59 5.66 -20.91
CA GLU A 157 6.03 5.57 -21.24
C GLU A 157 6.28 5.77 -22.75
N ASP A 158 6.28 7.03 -23.18
CA ASP A 158 6.81 7.45 -24.48
C ASP A 158 8.34 7.64 -24.38
N GLY A 159 9.06 6.57 -23.99
CA GLY A 159 10.39 6.68 -23.38
C GLY A 159 11.32 5.47 -23.47
N SER A 160 11.86 5.21 -24.67
CA SER A 160 13.11 4.47 -24.95
C SER A 160 13.27 2.99 -24.51
N GLU A 161 13.56 2.13 -25.50
CA GLU A 161 14.17 0.80 -25.39
C GLU A 161 13.36 -0.39 -24.84
N SER A 162 12.07 -0.47 -25.17
CA SER A 162 11.50 -1.71 -25.76
C SER A 162 10.14 -1.47 -26.39
N SER A 163 9.98 -1.83 -27.66
CA SER A 163 8.76 -1.62 -28.46
C SER A 163 7.58 -2.55 -28.11
N GLN A 164 7.21 -2.61 -26.83
CA GLN A 164 5.93 -3.16 -26.37
C GLN A 164 4.99 -1.97 -26.13
N ILE A 165 4.03 -1.76 -27.02
CA ILE A 165 3.02 -0.70 -26.87
C ILE A 165 2.18 -1.03 -25.62
N ARG A 166 2.49 -0.39 -24.49
CA ARG A 166 1.66 -0.43 -23.29
C ARG A 166 0.44 0.46 -23.50
N ASN A 167 -0.59 -0.11 -24.11
CA ASN A 167 -1.94 0.49 -24.14
C ASN A 167 -2.53 0.40 -22.72
N SER A 168 -2.10 1.34 -21.88
CA SER A 168 -2.56 1.48 -20.50
C SER A 168 -4.01 1.90 -20.48
N LYS A 169 -4.84 1.16 -19.75
CA LYS A 169 -6.28 1.40 -19.70
C LYS A 169 -6.86 1.17 -18.33
N PHE A 170 -7.78 2.04 -17.94
CA PHE A 170 -8.68 1.83 -16.82
C PHE A 170 -9.89 1.04 -17.33
N GLU A 171 -10.24 -0.07 -16.68
CA GLU A 171 -11.33 -0.95 -17.11
C GLU A 171 -12.23 -1.36 -15.95
N ILE A 172 -13.54 -1.33 -16.20
CA ILE A 172 -14.54 -2.04 -15.40
C ILE A 172 -14.90 -3.30 -16.17
N ARG A 173 -14.58 -4.47 -15.60
CA ARG A 173 -14.84 -5.79 -16.21
C ARG A 173 -15.96 -6.54 -15.48
N ASN A 174 -16.67 -7.38 -16.21
CA ASN A 174 -17.64 -8.32 -15.64
C ASN A 174 -16.95 -9.59 -15.09
N SER A 175 -17.74 -10.55 -14.59
CA SER A 175 -17.25 -11.85 -14.09
C SER A 175 -16.70 -12.79 -15.17
N THR A 176 -16.88 -12.47 -16.46
CA THR A 176 -16.29 -13.20 -17.60
C THR A 176 -15.09 -12.45 -18.19
N GLU A 177 -14.49 -11.54 -17.40
CA GLU A 177 -13.34 -10.68 -17.75
C GLU A 177 -13.54 -9.76 -18.96
N SER A 178 -14.78 -9.63 -19.45
CA SER A 178 -15.12 -8.74 -20.57
C SER A 178 -15.25 -7.29 -20.07
N ALA A 179 -14.65 -6.34 -20.78
CA ALA A 179 -14.74 -4.92 -20.45
C ALA A 179 -16.16 -4.39 -20.71
N LEU A 180 -16.75 -3.78 -19.69
CA LEU A 180 -18.05 -3.08 -19.74
C LEU A 180 -17.85 -1.59 -19.98
N LEU A 181 -16.78 -1.03 -19.41
CA LEU A 181 -16.34 0.35 -19.58
C LEU A 181 -14.80 0.35 -19.65
N SER A 182 -14.22 1.07 -20.60
CA SER A 182 -12.78 1.31 -20.65
C SER A 182 -12.44 2.74 -21.04
N LEU A 183 -11.38 3.26 -20.44
CA LEU A 183 -10.71 4.51 -20.80
C LEU A 183 -9.22 4.22 -21.06
N ASN A 184 -8.69 4.63 -22.21
CA ASN A 184 -7.27 4.46 -22.57
C ASN A 184 -6.44 5.75 -22.36
N GLU A 185 -5.14 5.69 -22.67
CA GLU A 185 -4.21 6.81 -22.57
C GLU A 185 -4.55 8.01 -23.48
N ARG A 186 -5.36 7.80 -24.52
CA ARG A 186 -5.79 8.81 -25.50
C ARG A 186 -7.06 9.55 -25.09
N GLY A 187 -7.75 9.06 -24.06
CA GLY A 187 -9.05 9.55 -23.62
C GLY A 187 -10.25 8.92 -24.34
N ASP A 188 -10.04 7.85 -25.12
CA ASP A 188 -11.15 7.13 -25.77
C ASP A 188 -11.99 6.40 -24.72
N LEU A 189 -13.28 6.73 -24.64
CA LEU A 189 -14.23 6.09 -23.75
C LEU A 189 -15.07 5.07 -24.52
N VAL A 190 -14.95 3.79 -24.17
CA VAL A 190 -15.75 2.70 -24.76
C VAL A 190 -16.66 2.11 -23.68
N ALA A 191 -17.95 2.01 -23.97
CA ALA A 191 -18.94 1.34 -23.14
C ALA A 191 -19.61 0.21 -23.94
N SER A 192 -19.74 -0.99 -23.36
CA SER A 192 -20.26 -2.18 -24.06
C SER A 192 -21.80 -2.21 -24.19
N GLY A 193 -22.46 -1.09 -23.94
CA GLY A 193 -23.92 -0.98 -23.81
C GLY A 193 -24.39 0.42 -24.19
N ALA A 194 -25.30 1.00 -23.41
CA ALA A 194 -25.76 2.38 -23.61
C ALA A 194 -25.06 3.36 -22.66
N ALA A 195 -24.88 4.60 -23.09
CA ALA A 195 -24.40 5.71 -22.26
C ALA A 195 -25.40 6.87 -22.29
N THR A 196 -25.65 7.47 -21.12
CA THR A 196 -26.54 8.63 -20.96
C THR A 196 -25.72 9.82 -20.47
N PHE A 197 -25.61 10.85 -21.28
CA PHE A 197 -24.87 12.08 -20.95
C PHE A 197 -25.85 13.22 -20.69
N GLY A 198 -25.67 13.97 -19.59
CA GLY A 198 -26.46 15.19 -19.34
C GLY A 198 -26.21 16.30 -20.37
N LYS A 199 -25.04 16.29 -21.02
CA LYS A 199 -24.71 17.08 -22.20
C LYS A 199 -23.62 16.36 -23.00
N LEU A 200 -23.81 16.21 -24.31
CA LEU A 200 -22.76 15.78 -25.22
C LEU A 200 -22.10 17.02 -25.85
N ASN A 201 -20.87 17.32 -25.45
CA ASN A 201 -20.05 18.34 -26.11
C ASN A 201 -19.27 17.66 -27.23
N LEU A 202 -19.75 17.78 -28.46
CA LEU A 202 -18.97 17.41 -29.63
C LEU A 202 -17.86 18.45 -29.84
N GLY A 203 -16.72 18.03 -30.37
CA GLY A 203 -15.70 18.94 -30.88
C GLY A 203 -16.21 19.64 -32.14
N LEU A 204 -17.09 20.63 -31.98
CA LEU A 204 -17.59 21.44 -33.08
C LEU A 204 -16.40 22.16 -33.72
N VAL A 205 -16.00 21.69 -34.90
CA VAL A 205 -15.08 22.43 -35.73
C VAL A 205 -15.72 23.75 -36.15
N SER A 206 -14.90 24.80 -36.18
CA SER A 206 -15.22 26.05 -36.90
C SER A 206 -15.67 25.71 -38.33
N PRO A 207 -16.50 26.57 -38.98
CA PRO A 207 -17.11 26.26 -40.27
C PRO A 207 -16.10 25.67 -41.25
N ALA A 208 -16.47 24.52 -41.84
CA ALA A 208 -15.55 23.67 -42.59
C ALA A 208 -14.77 24.48 -43.63
N LEU A 209 -13.44 24.40 -43.59
CA LEU A 209 -12.57 25.32 -44.33
C LEU A 209 -12.69 25.05 -45.83
N ALA A 210 -13.10 26.05 -46.60
CA ALA A 210 -13.32 25.89 -48.03
C ALA A 210 -12.00 25.71 -48.78
N LEU A 211 -11.80 24.51 -49.34
CA LEU A 211 -10.74 24.21 -50.31
C LEU A 211 -11.07 24.79 -51.69
N SER A 212 -12.35 24.71 -52.08
CA SER A 212 -12.80 25.13 -53.41
C SER A 212 -14.23 25.69 -53.39
N ASP A 213 -14.93 25.69 -54.53
CA ASP A 213 -16.34 26.04 -54.59
C ASP A 213 -17.30 24.92 -54.19
N THR A 214 -16.81 23.68 -54.15
CA THR A 214 -17.62 22.47 -53.90
C THR A 214 -16.93 21.51 -52.93
N GLU A 215 -15.95 21.99 -52.16
CA GLU A 215 -15.13 21.16 -51.27
C GLU A 215 -14.69 21.93 -50.01
N LEU A 216 -14.87 21.29 -48.85
CA LEU A 216 -14.57 21.82 -47.51
C LEU A 216 -13.82 20.75 -46.68
N ILE A 217 -12.95 21.14 -45.74
CA ILE A 217 -12.33 20.21 -44.76
C ILE A 217 -12.98 20.35 -43.38
N ALA A 218 -13.24 19.22 -42.72
CA ALA A 218 -13.65 19.13 -41.31
C ALA A 218 -12.94 17.98 -40.58
N THR A 219 -12.66 18.14 -39.28
CA THR A 219 -11.97 17.15 -38.44
C THR A 219 -12.75 16.67 -37.22
N GLY A 220 -13.90 17.30 -36.90
CA GLY A 220 -14.79 16.87 -35.82
C GLY A 220 -15.91 15.95 -36.32
N SER A 221 -16.65 15.30 -35.42
CA SER A 221 -17.85 14.53 -35.78
C SER A 221 -19.10 15.39 -35.99
N ALA A 222 -19.04 16.69 -35.72
CA ALA A 222 -20.10 17.64 -36.06
C ALA A 222 -19.53 19.00 -36.46
N GLY A 223 -20.29 19.75 -37.25
CA GLY A 223 -19.91 21.08 -37.69
C GLY A 223 -20.97 21.78 -38.54
N VAL A 224 -20.54 22.89 -39.15
CA VAL A 224 -21.36 23.73 -40.04
C VAL A 224 -20.67 23.81 -41.40
N ALA A 225 -21.45 23.71 -42.47
CA ALA A 225 -20.99 23.79 -43.86
C ALA A 225 -22.03 24.53 -44.73
N PHE A 226 -21.69 24.78 -45.99
CA PHE A 226 -22.53 25.54 -46.91
C PHE A 226 -22.37 25.08 -48.36
N ILE A 227 -23.47 25.11 -49.12
CA ILE A 227 -23.46 25.02 -50.59
C ILE A 227 -23.46 26.46 -51.12
N LYS A 228 -22.43 26.84 -51.88
CA LYS A 228 -22.30 28.16 -52.50
C LYS A 228 -23.42 28.39 -53.56
N PRO A 229 -23.80 29.65 -53.83
CA PRO A 229 -24.70 29.97 -54.94
C PRO A 229 -24.31 29.31 -56.26
N TYR A 230 -25.31 28.96 -57.06
CA TYR A 230 -25.17 28.31 -58.36
C TYR A 230 -24.55 26.89 -58.34
N LYS A 231 -24.35 26.30 -57.15
CA LYS A 231 -23.96 24.89 -56.99
C LYS A 231 -25.14 24.05 -56.48
N THR A 232 -25.09 22.76 -56.77
CA THR A 232 -26.04 21.75 -56.26
C THR A 232 -25.42 20.82 -55.22
N GLU A 233 -24.10 20.76 -55.10
CA GLU A 233 -23.37 19.85 -54.21
C GLU A 233 -22.19 20.53 -53.53
N VAL A 234 -21.86 20.07 -52.33
CA VAL A 234 -20.59 20.32 -51.64
C VAL A 234 -20.09 19.04 -50.98
N THR A 235 -18.81 18.74 -51.15
CA THR A 235 -18.13 17.62 -50.47
C THR A 235 -17.43 18.13 -49.22
N VAL A 236 -17.58 17.42 -48.12
CA VAL A 236 -16.90 17.67 -46.85
C VAL A 236 -15.92 16.52 -46.63
N VAL A 237 -14.62 16.81 -46.75
CA VAL A 237 -13.53 15.89 -46.43
C VAL A 237 -13.45 15.75 -44.93
N ASN A 238 -13.61 14.52 -44.43
CA ASN A 238 -13.63 14.19 -43.01
C ASN A 238 -13.32 12.70 -42.83
N SER A 239 -12.18 12.38 -42.21
CA SER A 239 -11.70 11.01 -42.00
C SER A 239 -12.42 10.24 -40.89
N LEU A 240 -13.48 10.81 -40.29
CA LEU A 240 -14.34 10.11 -39.33
C LEU A 240 -15.51 9.38 -39.99
N VAL A 241 -15.68 9.52 -41.32
CA VAL A 241 -16.70 8.81 -42.09
C VAL A 241 -16.28 7.35 -42.28
N THR A 242 -17.16 6.41 -41.94
CA THR A 242 -17.03 4.96 -42.19
C THR A 242 -18.05 4.51 -43.23
N GLU A 243 -17.97 3.28 -43.72
CA GLU A 243 -19.02 2.72 -44.60
C GLU A 243 -20.43 2.85 -43.98
N ASN A 244 -20.55 2.65 -42.65
CA ASN A 244 -21.81 2.58 -41.93
C ASN A 244 -22.21 3.87 -41.17
N SER A 245 -21.50 4.98 -41.37
CA SER A 245 -21.82 6.25 -40.69
C SER A 245 -23.25 6.70 -40.94
N LEU A 246 -23.96 7.09 -39.87
CA LEU A 246 -25.20 7.84 -39.95
C LEU A 246 -24.88 9.34 -39.99
N ILE A 247 -25.03 9.95 -41.16
CA ILE A 247 -24.75 11.37 -41.38
C ILE A 247 -26.06 12.17 -41.39
N TYR A 248 -26.34 12.84 -40.28
CA TYR A 248 -27.49 13.73 -40.15
C TYR A 248 -27.14 15.12 -40.70
N ILE A 249 -28.01 15.67 -41.54
CA ILE A 249 -27.86 16.98 -42.17
C ILE A 249 -29.10 17.80 -41.85
N THR A 250 -28.92 19.03 -41.35
CA THR A 250 -30.03 19.92 -40.96
C THR A 250 -29.80 21.32 -41.54
N PRO A 251 -30.71 21.86 -42.38
CA PRO A 251 -30.57 23.22 -42.89
C PRO A 251 -30.60 24.27 -41.76
N VAL A 252 -29.84 25.35 -41.94
CA VAL A 252 -29.78 26.48 -40.98
C VAL A 252 -30.58 27.65 -41.55
N GLY A 253 -31.69 27.97 -40.90
CA GLY A 253 -32.62 29.01 -41.35
C GLY A 253 -33.65 28.51 -42.35
N ILE A 254 -34.28 29.43 -43.08
CA ILE A 254 -35.31 29.10 -44.07
C ILE A 254 -34.62 28.77 -45.40
N THR A 255 -34.76 27.52 -45.86
CA THR A 255 -34.29 27.08 -47.19
C THR A 255 -35.49 26.69 -48.05
N LEU A 256 -35.40 26.94 -49.37
CA LEU A 256 -36.45 26.55 -50.32
C LEU A 256 -36.49 25.04 -50.60
N GLN A 257 -35.41 24.34 -50.23
CA GLN A 257 -35.20 22.91 -50.43
C GLN A 257 -34.34 22.38 -49.29
N ALA A 258 -34.58 21.14 -48.86
CA ALA A 258 -33.78 20.48 -47.83
C ALA A 258 -32.48 19.92 -48.46
N PRO A 259 -31.30 20.19 -47.87
CA PRO A 259 -30.08 19.48 -48.22
C PRO A 259 -30.17 18.01 -47.80
N TYR A 260 -29.60 17.11 -48.62
CA TYR A 260 -29.61 15.66 -48.38
C TYR A 260 -28.23 15.05 -48.64
N LEU A 261 -27.99 13.87 -48.08
CA LEU A 261 -26.76 13.11 -48.33
C LEU A 261 -26.80 12.49 -49.74
N VAL A 262 -25.81 12.82 -50.57
CA VAL A 262 -25.69 12.28 -51.94
C VAL A 262 -24.86 11.01 -51.95
N ARG A 263 -23.74 11.01 -51.22
CA ARG A 263 -22.78 9.90 -51.12
C ARG A 263 -21.91 10.08 -49.88
N GLN A 264 -21.39 8.97 -49.37
CA GLN A 264 -20.31 8.93 -48.39
C GLN A 264 -19.22 7.98 -48.87
N LYS A 265 -17.98 8.22 -48.43
CA LYS A 265 -16.81 7.43 -48.76
C LYS A 265 -15.95 7.30 -47.51
N GLU A 266 -15.75 6.05 -47.10
CA GLU A 266 -15.00 5.65 -45.91
C GLU A 266 -13.60 6.28 -45.88
N ASP A 267 -13.19 6.69 -44.67
CA ASP A 267 -11.96 7.38 -44.30
C ASP A 267 -11.65 8.68 -45.09
N GLU A 268 -12.60 9.19 -45.88
CA GLU A 268 -12.36 10.27 -46.83
C GLU A 268 -13.37 11.43 -46.74
N SER A 269 -14.66 11.21 -47.05
CA SER A 269 -15.60 12.33 -47.22
C SER A 269 -17.07 11.95 -47.26
N PHE A 270 -17.94 12.97 -47.12
CA PHE A 270 -19.35 12.90 -47.49
C PHE A 270 -19.75 14.07 -48.38
N THR A 271 -20.76 13.90 -49.23
CA THR A 271 -21.27 14.96 -50.11
C THR A 271 -22.71 15.27 -49.78
N VAL A 272 -22.98 16.56 -49.57
CA VAL A 272 -24.33 17.11 -49.36
C VAL A 272 -24.80 17.77 -50.64
N GLY A 273 -26.02 17.45 -51.05
CA GLY A 273 -26.63 17.94 -52.29
C GLY A 273 -28.00 18.59 -52.07
N VAL A 274 -28.44 19.31 -53.09
CA VAL A 274 -29.78 19.89 -53.20
C VAL A 274 -30.34 19.70 -54.62
N PRO A 275 -31.68 19.57 -54.80
CA PRO A 275 -32.25 19.22 -56.11
C PRO A 275 -32.01 20.24 -57.22
N THR A 276 -31.89 21.52 -56.89
CA THR A 276 -31.70 22.61 -57.87
C THR A 276 -30.69 23.63 -57.35
N ALA A 277 -29.99 24.32 -58.26
CA ALA A 277 -29.06 25.38 -57.86
C ALA A 277 -29.81 26.65 -57.42
N THR A 278 -29.41 27.27 -56.31
CA THR A 278 -30.00 28.52 -55.79
C THR A 278 -29.09 29.73 -55.96
N THR A 279 -29.66 30.92 -55.98
CA THR A 279 -28.92 32.20 -56.01
C THR A 279 -28.39 32.64 -54.65
N SER A 280 -28.86 32.01 -53.56
CA SER A 280 -28.40 32.20 -52.18
C SER A 280 -27.60 31.00 -51.70
N GLU A 281 -26.67 31.25 -50.77
CA GLU A 281 -25.94 30.21 -50.05
C GLU A 281 -26.91 29.38 -49.18
N ILE A 282 -26.73 28.05 -49.17
CA ILE A 282 -27.50 27.13 -48.32
C ILE A 282 -26.59 26.65 -47.20
N LYS A 283 -26.82 27.13 -45.98
CA LYS A 283 -26.10 26.70 -44.77
C LYS A 283 -26.76 25.46 -44.16
N PHE A 284 -25.94 24.56 -43.64
CA PHE A 284 -26.42 23.37 -42.93
C PHE A 284 -25.46 22.97 -41.81
N ASN A 285 -26.04 22.39 -40.75
CA ASN A 285 -25.32 21.65 -39.74
C ASN A 285 -25.21 20.19 -40.18
N TRP A 286 -24.17 19.50 -39.72
CA TRP A 286 -24.03 18.05 -39.89
C TRP A 286 -23.51 17.37 -38.62
N LEU A 287 -23.85 16.09 -38.49
CA LEU A 287 -23.43 15.19 -37.41
C LEU A 287 -23.16 13.80 -38.00
N ILE A 288 -21.98 13.25 -37.71
CA ILE A 288 -21.57 11.88 -38.01
C ILE A 288 -21.73 11.06 -36.73
N ILE A 289 -22.41 9.92 -36.84
CA ILE A 289 -22.47 8.88 -35.80
C ILE A 289 -21.95 7.58 -36.43
N ASN A 290 -21.04 6.90 -35.72
CA ASN A 290 -20.48 5.58 -36.06
C ASN A 290 -20.93 4.54 -35.03
#